data_AF-A0A7S1HCF5-F1
#
_entry.id   AF-A0A7S1HCF5-F1
#
_cell.length_a   1.000
_cell.length_b   1.000
_cell.length_c   1.000
_cell.angle_alpha   90.00
_cell.angle_beta   90.00
_cell.angle_gamma   90.00
#
_symmetry.space_group_name_H-M   'P 1'
#
loop_
_entity.id
_entity.type
_entity.pdbx_description
1 polymer ?
#
loop_
_entity_poly.entity_id
_entity_poly.type
_entity_poly.pdbx_seq_one_letter_code
_entity_poly.pdbx_strand_id
1 'polypeptide(L)'
;RRPPVAGLLQEGAGDQGCGRATQGDAGMSVTNYSESRLASVLLAPIVSEKATQVAEKHNQVLFKVLRDATKPEIKAAVELMFKVEVESVSVVNVKGKTKRFGGR
;
A
#
# COMPACT_ATOMS: atom_id res chain seq x y z
N ARG A 1 -47.38 -28.92 10.14
CA ARG A 1 -47.72 -29.07 11.57
C ARG A 1 -46.41 -29.40 12.30
N ARG A 2 -46.04 -28.59 13.28
CA ARG A 2 -44.81 -28.70 14.10
C ARG A 2 -44.62 -30.13 14.67
N PRO A 3 -43.38 -30.56 14.88
CA PRO A 3 -42.86 -30.37 16.23
C PRO A 3 -41.60 -29.48 16.28
N PRO A 4 -41.51 -28.51 17.21
CA PRO A 4 -40.25 -28.19 17.86
C PRO A 4 -40.05 -29.21 18.98
N VAL A 5 -38.81 -29.58 19.30
CA VAL A 5 -38.35 -29.98 20.65
C VAL A 5 -36.98 -30.61 20.50
N ALA A 6 -36.01 -29.94 21.12
CA ALA A 6 -34.80 -30.42 21.79
C ALA A 6 -33.83 -29.23 21.69
N GLY A 7 -33.71 -28.37 22.70
CA GLY A 7 -33.55 -28.71 24.10
C GLY A 7 -32.07 -28.91 24.35
N LEU A 8 -31.51 -28.03 25.19
CA LEU A 8 -30.29 -28.23 25.99
C LEU A 8 -29.05 -28.73 25.23
N LEU A 9 -28.00 -27.92 25.18
CA LEU A 9 -26.99 -27.97 26.23
C LEU A 9 -25.95 -26.88 26.02
N GLN A 10 -25.73 -26.17 27.12
CA GLN A 10 -24.58 -25.34 27.37
C GLN A 10 -23.38 -26.27 27.57
N GLU A 11 -22.36 -26.16 26.74
CA GLU A 11 -21.01 -26.62 27.07
C GLU A 11 -20.06 -25.44 26.92
N GLY A 12 -19.66 -24.89 28.06
CA GLY A 12 -18.51 -24.01 28.13
C GLY A 12 -17.24 -24.84 27.94
N ALA A 13 -16.51 -24.58 26.87
CA ALA A 13 -15.11 -24.92 26.79
C ALA A 13 -14.34 -23.79 27.47
N GLY A 14 -13.97 -24.03 28.72
CA GLY A 14 -12.95 -23.25 29.41
C GLY A 14 -11.61 -23.36 28.71
N ASP A 15 -10.93 -22.21 28.69
CA ASP A 15 -9.49 -22.03 28.90
C ASP A 15 -8.55 -23.07 28.29
N GLN A 16 -7.80 -22.66 27.26
CA GLN A 16 -6.33 -22.70 27.33
C GLN A 16 -5.77 -21.53 26.52
N GLY A 17 -5.30 -20.51 27.23
CA GLY A 17 -4.34 -19.57 26.68
C GLY A 17 -3.14 -20.32 26.10
N CYS A 18 -3.03 -20.37 24.77
CA CYS A 18 -1.76 -20.63 24.10
C CYS A 18 -1.11 -19.28 23.83
N GLY A 19 -0.43 -18.77 24.85
CA GLY A 19 0.65 -17.81 24.64
C GLY A 19 1.66 -18.43 23.68
N ARG A 20 1.65 -17.97 22.42
CA ARG A 20 2.87 -17.94 21.62
C ARG A 20 3.46 -16.55 21.73
N ALA A 21 4.22 -16.37 22.80
CA ALA A 21 5.41 -15.54 22.71
C ALA A 21 6.37 -16.26 21.74
N THR A 22 6.54 -15.71 20.54
CA THR A 22 7.75 -15.90 19.74
C THR A 22 7.94 -14.61 18.95
N GLN A 23 8.94 -13.84 19.37
CA GLN A 23 9.84 -13.02 18.55
C GLN A 23 9.19 -12.17 17.44
N GLY A 24 9.22 -10.84 17.52
CA GLY A 24 10.47 -10.08 17.57
C GLY A 24 11.30 -10.43 16.33
N ASP A 25 11.41 -9.49 15.39
CA ASP A 25 12.20 -9.57 14.15
C ASP A 25 11.45 -10.00 12.87
N ALA A 26 10.68 -9.07 12.33
CA ALA A 26 11.04 -8.55 11.03
C ALA A 26 11.00 -7.03 11.21
N GLY A 27 12.03 -6.42 11.79
CA GLY A 27 13.24 -6.26 11.00
C GLY A 27 12.79 -5.67 9.66
N MET A 28 12.30 -4.42 9.65
CA MET A 28 12.34 -3.65 8.41
C MET A 28 13.83 -3.58 8.09
N SER A 29 14.29 -4.58 7.31
CA SER A 29 15.61 -4.59 6.74
C SER A 29 15.69 -3.27 6.01
N VAL A 30 16.52 -2.39 6.58
CA VAL A 30 16.89 -1.14 5.97
C VAL A 30 17.64 -1.56 4.72
N THR A 31 16.89 -1.69 3.64
CA THR A 31 17.43 -1.82 2.30
C THR A 31 18.18 -0.53 2.05
N ASN A 32 19.52 -0.62 2.10
CA ASN A 32 20.39 0.47 1.73
C ASN A 32 20.17 0.79 0.25
N TYR A 33 19.26 1.72 -0.01
CA TYR A 33 19.04 2.23 -1.35
C TYR A 33 20.12 3.27 -1.66
N SER A 34 20.86 3.04 -2.74
CA SER A 34 21.84 4.02 -3.23
C SER A 34 21.15 5.35 -3.52
N GLU A 35 21.68 6.45 -2.99
CA GLU A 35 21.09 7.81 -3.07
C GLU A 35 20.73 8.21 -4.51
N SER A 36 21.60 7.86 -5.47
CA SER A 36 21.38 8.06 -6.90
C SER A 36 20.16 7.33 -7.46
N ARG A 37 19.84 6.13 -6.94
CA ARG A 37 18.68 5.35 -7.39
C ARG A 37 17.39 5.98 -6.87
N LEU A 38 17.34 6.35 -5.59
CA LEU A 38 16.18 7.02 -5.00
C LEU A 38 15.86 8.33 -5.71
N ALA A 39 16.90 9.08 -6.11
CA ALA A 39 16.73 10.31 -6.88
C ALA A 39 16.01 10.11 -8.21
N SER A 40 16.20 8.95 -8.86
CA SER A 40 15.63 8.65 -10.17
C SER A 40 14.21 8.05 -10.13
N VAL A 41 13.70 7.67 -8.95
CA VAL A 41 12.42 6.95 -8.81
C VAL A 41 11.21 7.83 -9.17
N LEU A 42 11.25 9.11 -8.77
CA LEU A 42 10.17 10.06 -9.00
C LEU A 42 10.36 10.78 -10.34
N LEU A 43 9.41 10.63 -11.25
CA LEU A 43 9.50 11.23 -12.59
C LEU A 43 8.77 12.57 -12.68
N ALA A 44 7.50 12.61 -12.28
CA ALA A 44 6.68 13.82 -12.37
C ALA A 44 5.46 13.74 -11.44
N PRO A 45 4.95 14.87 -10.92
CA PRO A 45 3.66 14.91 -10.27
C PRO A 45 2.52 14.74 -11.28
N ILE A 46 1.45 14.06 -10.89
CA ILE A 46 0.25 13.91 -11.72
C ILE A 46 -0.78 14.94 -11.26
N VAL A 47 -1.08 15.91 -12.13
CA VAL A 47 -2.14 16.90 -11.90
C VAL A 47 -3.34 16.54 -12.77
N SER A 48 -4.47 16.25 -12.11
CA SER A 48 -5.77 15.99 -12.72
C SER A 48 -6.86 16.38 -11.73
N GLU A 49 -8.11 16.52 -12.15
CA GLU A 49 -9.23 16.89 -11.26
C GLU A 49 -9.40 15.87 -10.12
N LYS A 50 -9.15 14.59 -10.38
CA LYS A 50 -9.12 13.56 -9.32
C LYS A 50 -7.94 13.75 -8.38
N ALA A 51 -6.77 14.13 -8.90
CA ALA A 51 -5.58 14.28 -8.08
C ALA A 51 -5.72 15.44 -7.10
N THR A 52 -6.24 16.58 -7.54
CA THR A 52 -6.51 17.73 -6.68
C THR A 52 -7.60 17.40 -5.66
N GLN A 53 -8.68 16.72 -6.07
CA GLN A 53 -9.74 16.32 -5.15
C GLN A 53 -9.26 15.38 -4.04
N VAL A 54 -8.38 14.44 -4.35
CA VAL A 54 -7.81 13.52 -3.34
C VAL A 54 -6.81 14.27 -2.45
N ALA A 55 -6.03 15.21 -3.00
CA ALA A 55 -5.14 16.05 -2.21
C ALA A 55 -5.91 16.89 -1.18
N GLU A 56 -7.04 17.50 -1.56
CA GLU A 56 -7.85 18.30 -0.64
C GLU A 56 -8.56 17.47 0.44
N LYS A 57 -9.08 16.29 0.08
CA LYS A 57 -9.88 15.45 1.00
C LYS A 57 -9.04 14.57 1.91
N HIS A 58 -7.92 14.06 1.40
CA HIS A 58 -7.13 13.01 2.03
C HIS A 58 -5.65 13.37 2.16
N ASN A 59 -5.23 14.57 1.76
CA ASN A 59 -3.82 15.02 1.78
C ASN A 59 -2.87 14.07 1.03
N GLN A 60 -3.35 13.37 0.00
CA GLN A 60 -2.52 12.45 -0.78
C GLN A 60 -2.06 13.11 -2.09
N VAL A 61 -0.78 12.94 -2.41
CA VAL A 61 -0.18 13.44 -3.64
C VAL A 61 0.13 12.28 -4.58
N LEU A 62 -0.20 12.44 -5.86
CA LEU A 62 0.00 11.41 -6.88
C LEU A 62 1.27 11.70 -7.70
N PHE A 63 2.13 10.69 -7.80
CA PHE A 63 3.36 10.76 -8.58
C PHE A 63 3.36 9.71 -9.68
N LYS A 64 3.97 10.07 -10.80
CA LYS A 64 4.43 9.13 -11.81
C LYS A 64 5.81 8.62 -11.41
N VAL A 65 5.94 7.31 -11.29
CA VAL A 65 7.16 6.64 -10.85
C VAL A 65 7.72 5.72 -11.94
N LEU A 66 8.98 5.33 -11.81
CA LEU A 66 9.56 4.26 -12.61
C LEU A 66 8.79 2.94 -12.40
N ARG A 67 8.68 2.14 -13.46
CA ARG A 67 7.95 0.85 -13.40
C ARG A 67 8.63 -0.20 -12.53
N ASP A 68 9.93 -0.06 -12.35
CA ASP A 68 10.77 -0.98 -11.57
C ASP A 68 10.83 -0.60 -10.08
N ALA A 69 10.15 0.49 -9.68
CA ALA A 69 10.20 1.01 -8.33
C ALA A 69 9.34 0.18 -7.36
N THR A 70 9.90 -0.14 -6.20
CA THR A 70 9.18 -0.84 -5.13
C THR A 70 8.56 0.15 -4.13
N LYS A 71 7.54 -0.27 -3.38
CA LYS A 71 6.89 0.57 -2.35
C LYS A 71 7.86 1.16 -1.30
N PRO A 72 8.79 0.39 -0.71
CA PRO A 72 9.74 0.94 0.24
C PRO A 72 10.71 1.96 -0.40
N GLU A 73 11.10 1.77 -1.66
CA GLU A 73 11.92 2.75 -2.40
C GLU A 73 11.20 4.08 -2.57
N ILE A 74 9.92 4.04 -2.97
CA ILE A 74 9.12 5.25 -3.18
C ILE A 74 8.96 6.01 -1.87
N LYS A 75 8.73 5.30 -0.76
CA LYS A 75 8.64 5.91 0.58
C LYS A 75 9.93 6.64 0.94
N ALA A 76 11.07 5.94 0.87
CA ALA A 76 12.38 6.53 1.18
C ALA A 76 12.71 7.72 0.26
N ALA A 77 12.43 7.63 -1.04
CA ALA A 77 12.70 8.71 -1.99
C ALA A 77 11.90 9.99 -1.66
N VAL A 78 10.61 9.85 -1.33
CA VAL A 78 9.75 11.00 -1.00
C VAL A 78 10.18 11.63 0.33
N GLU A 79 10.49 10.81 1.33
CA GLU A 79 10.96 11.29 2.65
C GLU A 79 12.27 12.08 2.52
N LEU A 80 13.24 11.59 1.72
CA LEU A 80 14.53 12.27 1.51
C LEU A 80 14.39 13.58 0.72
N MET A 81 13.61 13.58 -0.36
CA MET A 81 13.49 14.77 -1.24
C MET A 81 12.64 15.88 -0.62
N PHE A 82 11.54 15.52 0.04
CA PHE A 82 10.56 16.49 0.52
C PHE A 82 10.62 16.70 2.03
N LYS A 83 11.42 15.91 2.77
CA LYS A 83 11.56 15.99 4.24
C LYS A 83 10.21 15.92 4.96
N VAL A 84 9.31 15.09 4.44
CA VAL A 84 7.97 14.84 5.01
C VAL A 84 7.87 13.40 5.49
N GLU A 85 6.99 13.12 6.44
CA GLU A 85 6.70 11.76 6.91
C GLU A 85 5.62 11.11 6.04
N VAL A 86 5.83 9.85 5.63
CA VAL A 86 4.88 9.12 4.78
C VAL A 86 4.27 7.94 5.56
N GLU A 87 2.95 8.00 5.76
CA GLU A 87 2.20 6.93 6.44
C GLU A 87 2.18 5.64 5.60
N SER A 88 1.68 5.73 4.37
CA SER A 88 1.52 4.57 3.49
C SER A 88 1.64 4.95 2.01
N VAL A 89 2.04 3.98 1.19
CA VAL A 89 2.21 4.15 -0.27
C VAL A 89 1.33 3.15 -1.01
N SER A 90 0.48 3.68 -1.88
CA SER A 90 -0.34 2.90 -2.80
C SER A 90 0.13 3.10 -4.24
N VAL A 91 0.34 2.01 -4.97
CA VAL A 91 0.84 2.04 -6.36
C VAL A 91 -0.11 1.28 -7.26
N VAL A 92 -0.42 1.86 -8.41
CA VAL A 92 -1.26 1.24 -9.45
C VAL A 92 -0.52 1.30 -10.78
N ASN A 93 -0.48 0.17 -11.50
CA ASN A 93 0.07 0.11 -12.84
C ASN A 93 -0.98 0.51 -13.88
N VAL A 94 -0.79 1.67 -14.52
CA VAL A 94 -1.69 2.17 -15.57
C VAL A 94 -1.23 1.65 -16.93
N LYS A 95 -2.09 0.87 -17.60
CA LYS A 95 -1.83 0.40 -18.96
C LYS A 95 -2.02 1.56 -19.95
N GLY A 96 -1.13 1.65 -20.94
CA GLY A 96 -1.27 2.60 -22.04
C GLY A 96 -2.52 2.32 -22.87
N LYS A 97 -3.09 3.38 -23.47
CA LYS A 97 -4.25 3.24 -24.36
C LYS A 97 -3.79 2.66 -25.69
N THR A 98 -4.38 1.54 -26.13
CA THR A 98 -4.15 1.01 -27.48
C THR A 98 -4.62 2.03 -28.50
N LYS A 99 -3.68 2.57 -29.27
CA LYS A 99 -3.94 3.49 -30.37
C LYS A 99 -3.66 2.75 -31.67
N ARG A 100 -4.64 2.73 -32.58
CA ARG A 100 -4.42 2.28 -33.95
C ARG A 100 -3.80 3.44 -34.71
N PHE A 101 -2.50 3.35 -34.99
CA PHE A 101 -1.88 4.20 -36.00
C PHE A 101 -2.47 3.79 -37.35
N GLY A 102 -3.00 4.76 -38.11
CA GLY A 102 -3.70 4.49 -39.37
C GLY A 102 -2.82 3.71 -40.35
N GLY A 103 -3.40 2.67 -40.95
CA GLY A 103 -2.84 2.02 -42.12
C GLY A 103 -3.40 2.72 -43.35
N ARG A 104 -2.60 3.62 -43.94
CA ARG A 104 -2.91 4.54 -45.05
C ARG A 104 -4.11 5.47 -44.84
#